data_AF-A0A4Q1FPA0-F1
#
_entry.id   AF-A0A4Q1FPA0-F1
#
_cell.length_a   1.000
_cell.length_b   1.000
_cell.length_c   1.000
_cell.angle_alpha   90.00
_cell.angle_beta   90.00
_cell.angle_gamma   90.00
#
_symmetry.space_group_name_H-M   'P 1'
#
loop_
_entity.id
_entity.type
_entity.pdbx_description
1 polymer ?
#
loop_
_entity_poly.entity_id
_entity_poly.type
_entity_poly.pdbx_seq_one_letter_code
_entity_poly.pdbx_strand_id
1 'polypeptide(L)'
;MKINLPAHWSDFIKIFTKKHKEDIVYDTVRVFRTEEEIRERYDTYEFEEYLPGYIPVADDSGGQVAVISKDSSNTKVYLSSYGVLQEKYFEVLDRDLLHWMQRKFPFERERNIISPAEIEKREKENMVWTQKISSFPGIIEFLEEPVSIEGLALPENYASAETIYYFQDGYHYNSVENKVLTEDVPGAFKPSWIVLASNYFADPFFIDLNEAEDNFPVYFAYHGQGKWEPIKVAESLTAFQKVLHQIQNLRFDKSGLKECFDENIDLENPLWKEVYTNIQDEDDDSEQIETYESWGKEVNLYITDIGPNKMKIIALLKKELGLSGTEALQLSKEPKILFRTGYTKWLEHDRKQLEDLGAKVEFEILG
;
A
#
# COMPACT_ATOMS: atom_id res chain seq x y z
N MET A 1 -26.86 -0.59 -5.64
CA MET A 1 -27.59 -1.81 -6.10
C MET A 1 -27.27 -2.95 -5.13
N LYS A 2 -28.16 -3.94 -4.91
CA LYS A 2 -27.86 -5.03 -3.96
C LYS A 2 -27.00 -6.08 -4.67
N ILE A 3 -25.75 -6.25 -4.23
CA ILE A 3 -24.86 -7.31 -4.72
C ILE A 3 -25.38 -8.63 -4.18
N ASN A 4 -25.76 -9.55 -5.06
CA ASN A 4 -26.19 -10.89 -4.67
C ASN A 4 -24.96 -11.79 -4.55
N LEU A 5 -24.54 -12.07 -3.32
CA LEU A 5 -23.39 -12.93 -3.05
C LEU A 5 -23.78 -14.41 -3.19
N PRO A 6 -22.97 -15.23 -3.88
CA PRO A 6 -23.25 -16.66 -4.07
C PRO A 6 -23.13 -17.43 -2.75
N ALA A 7 -23.82 -18.57 -2.67
CA ALA A 7 -23.88 -19.38 -1.44
C ALA A 7 -22.48 -19.82 -0.97
N HIS A 8 -21.58 -20.15 -1.91
CA HIS A 8 -20.21 -20.56 -1.58
C HIS A 8 -19.39 -19.46 -0.90
N TRP A 9 -19.71 -18.17 -1.14
CA TRP A 9 -19.05 -17.04 -0.47
C TRP A 9 -19.57 -16.91 0.96
N SER A 10 -20.89 -17.02 1.13
CA SER A 10 -21.53 -16.97 2.45
C SER A 10 -21.03 -18.07 3.39
N ASP A 11 -20.76 -19.26 2.85
CA ASP A 11 -20.22 -20.38 3.62
C ASP A 11 -18.73 -20.22 3.90
N PHE A 12 -17.96 -19.73 2.91
CA PHE A 12 -16.57 -19.37 3.09
C PHE A 12 -16.39 -18.34 4.21
N ILE A 13 -17.14 -17.25 4.20
CA ILE A 13 -16.89 -16.13 5.12
C ILE A 13 -17.24 -16.45 6.58
N LYS A 14 -18.24 -17.31 6.80
CA LYS A 14 -18.53 -17.88 8.12
C LYS A 14 -17.35 -18.67 8.68
N ILE A 15 -16.71 -19.47 7.82
CA ILE A 15 -15.55 -20.28 8.22
C ILE A 15 -14.32 -19.39 8.40
N PHE A 16 -14.09 -18.45 7.49
CA PHE A 16 -12.99 -17.50 7.54
C PHE A 16 -13.01 -16.67 8.83
N THR A 17 -14.13 -16.01 9.12
CA THR A 17 -14.31 -15.18 10.34
C THR A 17 -14.20 -15.98 11.64
N LYS A 18 -14.47 -17.28 11.61
CA LYS A 18 -14.24 -18.16 12.77
C LYS A 18 -12.76 -18.50 12.98
N LYS A 19 -11.99 -18.57 11.90
CA LYS A 19 -10.59 -19.03 11.88
C LYS A 19 -9.59 -17.87 11.96
N HIS A 20 -9.91 -16.73 11.37
CA HIS A 20 -9.09 -15.53 11.29
C HIS A 20 -9.84 -14.37 11.95
N LYS A 21 -9.15 -13.63 12.82
CA LYS A 21 -9.71 -12.47 13.52
C LYS A 21 -9.43 -11.16 12.79
N GLU A 22 -8.35 -11.13 12.03
CA GLU A 22 -7.86 -10.00 11.23
C GLU A 22 -8.29 -10.16 9.77
N ASP A 23 -8.39 -9.03 9.08
CA ASP A 23 -8.86 -8.92 7.70
C ASP A 23 -7.70 -9.11 6.72
N ILE A 24 -6.51 -8.67 7.13
CA ILE A 24 -5.23 -8.93 6.47
C ILE A 24 -4.73 -10.27 6.98
N VAL A 25 -4.41 -11.16 6.04
CA VAL A 25 -3.88 -12.48 6.31
C VAL A 25 -2.62 -12.69 5.49
N TYR A 26 -1.59 -13.24 6.14
CA TYR A 26 -0.29 -13.50 5.49
C TYR A 26 0.35 -12.23 4.90
N ASP A 27 0.30 -11.15 5.68
CA ASP A 27 0.98 -9.84 5.51
C ASP A 27 0.68 -9.03 4.23
N THR A 28 -0.11 -9.55 3.30
CA THR A 28 -0.39 -8.88 2.01
C THR A 28 -1.83 -9.04 1.53
N VAL A 29 -2.51 -10.14 1.88
CA VAL A 29 -3.85 -10.40 1.35
C VAL A 29 -4.92 -9.87 2.28
N ARG A 30 -5.71 -8.92 1.81
CA ARG A 30 -6.92 -8.46 2.49
C ARG A 30 -8.14 -9.21 1.96
N VAL A 31 -8.76 -10.03 2.79
CA VAL A 31 -10.01 -10.73 2.44
C VAL A 31 -11.19 -9.85 2.84
N PHE A 32 -12.13 -9.60 1.92
CA PHE A 32 -13.31 -8.80 2.20
C PHE A 32 -14.34 -9.63 2.97
N ARG A 33 -14.71 -9.15 4.16
CA ARG A 33 -15.52 -9.89 5.13
C ARG A 33 -16.98 -9.49 5.13
N THR A 34 -17.26 -8.30 4.67
CA THR A 34 -18.61 -7.71 4.70
C THR A 34 -19.13 -7.46 3.30
N GLU A 35 -20.45 -7.36 3.17
CA GLU A 35 -21.04 -6.96 1.88
C GLU A 35 -20.67 -5.52 1.54
N GLU A 36 -20.46 -4.69 2.57
CA GLU A 36 -20.05 -3.31 2.48
C GLU A 36 -18.65 -3.16 1.86
N GLU A 37 -17.65 -3.91 2.33
CA GLU A 37 -16.29 -3.90 1.75
C GLU A 37 -16.29 -4.37 0.29
N ILE A 38 -17.05 -5.42 -0.01
CA ILE A 38 -17.19 -5.90 -1.39
C ILE A 38 -17.84 -4.80 -2.23
N ARG A 39 -18.89 -4.14 -1.72
CA ARG A 39 -19.58 -3.08 -2.44
C ARG A 39 -18.68 -1.89 -2.70
N GLU A 40 -17.92 -1.46 -1.71
CA GLU A 40 -16.93 -0.40 -1.87
C GLU A 40 -16.01 -0.69 -3.06
N ARG A 41 -15.38 -1.88 -3.10
CA ARG A 41 -14.50 -2.25 -4.22
C ARG A 41 -15.23 -2.47 -5.53
N TYR A 42 -16.44 -3.00 -5.47
CA TYR A 42 -17.28 -3.21 -6.64
C TYR A 42 -17.61 -1.89 -7.34
N ASP A 43 -17.97 -0.87 -6.54
CA ASP A 43 -18.37 0.44 -7.02
C ASP A 43 -17.14 1.28 -7.42
N THR A 44 -16.08 1.30 -6.60
CA THR A 44 -14.83 2.04 -6.87
C THR A 44 -14.17 1.63 -8.19
N TYR A 45 -14.18 0.34 -8.52
CA TYR A 45 -13.55 -0.18 -9.73
C TYR A 45 -14.57 -0.52 -10.84
N GLU A 46 -15.79 0.02 -10.75
CA GLU A 46 -16.81 -0.06 -11.80
C GLU A 46 -17.08 -1.49 -12.29
N PHE A 47 -17.12 -2.47 -11.39
CA PHE A 47 -17.32 -3.87 -11.75
C PHE A 47 -18.64 -4.11 -12.49
N GLU A 48 -19.66 -3.29 -12.28
CA GLU A 48 -20.92 -3.38 -13.04
C GLU A 48 -20.72 -3.15 -14.54
N GLU A 49 -19.76 -2.30 -14.91
CA GLU A 49 -19.46 -2.02 -16.32
C GLU A 49 -18.51 -3.08 -16.89
N TYR A 50 -17.42 -3.38 -16.19
CA TYR A 50 -16.34 -4.19 -16.74
C TYR A 50 -16.50 -5.71 -16.51
N LEU A 51 -17.06 -6.12 -15.36
CA LEU A 51 -17.18 -7.52 -14.94
C LEU A 51 -18.51 -7.81 -14.22
N PRO A 52 -19.69 -7.53 -14.83
CA PRO A 52 -20.99 -7.63 -14.14
C PRO A 52 -21.34 -9.03 -13.65
N GLY A 53 -20.68 -10.08 -14.16
CA GLY A 53 -20.87 -11.47 -13.76
C GLY A 53 -20.03 -11.91 -12.55
N TYR A 54 -19.15 -11.06 -12.03
CA TYR A 54 -18.16 -11.41 -11.00
C TYR A 54 -18.20 -10.44 -9.83
N ILE A 55 -17.59 -10.84 -8.71
CA ILE A 55 -17.48 -10.01 -7.50
C ILE A 55 -16.06 -10.12 -6.94
N PRO A 56 -15.49 -9.00 -6.45
CA PRO A 56 -14.21 -9.01 -5.78
C PRO A 56 -14.36 -9.59 -4.38
N VAL A 57 -13.39 -10.39 -3.94
CA VAL A 57 -13.44 -11.09 -2.63
C VAL A 57 -12.19 -10.91 -1.79
N ALA A 58 -11.08 -10.51 -2.41
CA ALA A 58 -9.85 -10.14 -1.73
C ALA A 58 -8.93 -9.37 -2.69
N ASP A 59 -7.95 -8.68 -2.14
CA ASP A 59 -6.85 -8.05 -2.88
C ASP A 59 -5.50 -8.32 -2.20
N ASP A 60 -4.41 -7.98 -2.87
CA ASP A 60 -3.04 -8.02 -2.34
C ASP A 60 -2.50 -6.62 -1.98
N SER A 61 -3.35 -5.58 -2.00
CA SER A 61 -2.98 -4.16 -1.89
C SER A 61 -1.95 -3.67 -2.93
N GLY A 62 -1.56 -4.51 -3.89
CA GLY A 62 -0.58 -4.24 -4.96
C GLY A 62 -1.22 -4.17 -6.36
N GLY A 63 -2.54 -3.96 -6.42
CA GLY A 63 -3.28 -3.80 -7.67
C GLY A 63 -3.87 -5.09 -8.25
N GLN A 64 -3.72 -6.23 -7.55
CA GLN A 64 -4.36 -7.48 -7.93
C GLN A 64 -5.63 -7.74 -7.12
N VAL A 65 -6.59 -8.42 -7.76
CA VAL A 65 -7.88 -8.73 -7.15
C VAL A 65 -8.25 -10.18 -7.40
N ALA A 66 -8.64 -10.87 -6.34
CA ALA A 66 -9.29 -12.16 -6.44
C ALA A 66 -10.79 -11.94 -6.67
N VAL A 67 -11.34 -12.54 -7.72
CA VAL A 67 -12.76 -12.45 -8.08
C VAL A 67 -13.40 -13.83 -8.18
N ILE A 68 -14.69 -13.91 -7.89
CA ILE A 68 -15.51 -15.13 -8.05
C ILE A 68 -16.74 -14.82 -8.89
N SER A 69 -17.33 -15.84 -9.50
CA SER A 69 -18.55 -15.68 -10.29
C SER A 69 -19.78 -15.48 -9.39
N LYS A 70 -20.71 -14.64 -9.82
CA LYS A 70 -22.07 -14.57 -9.24
C LYS A 70 -22.87 -15.85 -9.50
N ASP A 71 -22.50 -16.66 -10.50
CA ASP A 71 -23.08 -17.98 -10.73
C ASP A 71 -22.56 -18.98 -9.69
N SER A 72 -23.47 -19.47 -8.85
CA SER A 72 -23.16 -20.44 -7.80
C SER A 72 -22.64 -21.79 -8.32
N SER A 73 -22.84 -22.10 -9.62
CA SER A 73 -22.29 -23.30 -10.25
C SER A 73 -20.77 -23.22 -10.50
N ASN A 74 -20.23 -22.00 -10.60
CA ASN A 74 -18.81 -21.75 -10.83
C ASN A 74 -18.13 -21.33 -9.51
N THR A 75 -17.46 -22.28 -8.87
CA THR A 75 -16.81 -22.06 -7.58
C THR A 75 -15.39 -21.52 -7.67
N LYS A 76 -14.83 -21.38 -8.88
CA LYS A 76 -13.41 -21.02 -9.06
C LYS A 76 -13.11 -19.63 -8.52
N VAL A 77 -11.89 -19.47 -8.04
CA VAL A 77 -11.32 -18.17 -7.68
C VAL A 77 -10.41 -17.74 -8.82
N TYR A 78 -10.62 -16.54 -9.33
CA TYR A 78 -9.85 -15.98 -10.43
C TYR A 78 -8.99 -14.84 -9.95
N LEU A 79 -7.79 -14.68 -10.52
CA LEU A 79 -6.97 -13.50 -10.41
C LEU A 79 -7.31 -12.56 -11.56
N SER A 80 -7.46 -11.29 -11.25
CA SER A 80 -7.45 -10.21 -12.21
C SER A 80 -6.59 -9.08 -11.67
N SER A 81 -6.29 -8.11 -12.53
CA SER A 81 -5.73 -6.83 -12.11
C SER A 81 -6.85 -5.80 -12.14
N TYR A 82 -6.88 -4.90 -11.16
CA TYR A 82 -7.78 -3.75 -11.21
C TYR A 82 -7.59 -2.91 -12.49
N GLY A 83 -6.38 -2.93 -13.09
CA GLY A 83 -6.10 -2.27 -14.36
C GLY A 83 -6.59 -2.99 -15.62
N VAL A 84 -7.04 -4.25 -15.52
CA VAL A 84 -7.46 -5.07 -16.68
C VAL A 84 -8.65 -5.96 -16.32
N LEU A 85 -9.76 -5.37 -15.88
CA LEU A 85 -10.99 -6.06 -15.51
C LEU A 85 -11.74 -6.63 -16.73
N GLN A 86 -11.24 -7.71 -17.34
CA GLN A 86 -11.91 -8.40 -18.44
C GLN A 86 -11.77 -9.92 -18.30
N GLU A 87 -12.87 -10.65 -18.49
CA GLU A 87 -12.91 -12.12 -18.27
C GLU A 87 -11.86 -12.90 -19.06
N LYS A 88 -11.54 -12.47 -20.28
CA LYS A 88 -10.54 -13.15 -21.14
C LYS A 88 -9.12 -13.15 -20.57
N TYR A 89 -8.84 -12.28 -19.59
CA TYR A 89 -7.55 -12.18 -18.90
C TYR A 89 -7.59 -12.78 -17.50
N PHE A 90 -8.69 -13.42 -17.10
CA PHE A 90 -8.74 -14.11 -15.83
C PHE A 90 -7.76 -15.28 -15.81
N GLU A 91 -6.93 -15.30 -14.77
CA GLU A 91 -6.18 -16.48 -14.39
C GLU A 91 -6.95 -17.23 -13.31
N VAL A 92 -6.92 -18.57 -13.30
CA VAL A 92 -7.55 -19.35 -12.22
C VAL A 92 -6.54 -19.44 -11.06
N LEU A 93 -6.81 -18.77 -9.93
CA LEU A 93 -6.02 -18.90 -8.70
C LEU A 93 -6.23 -20.26 -8.06
N ASP A 94 -7.48 -20.67 -7.96
CA ASP A 94 -7.85 -21.90 -7.29
C ASP A 94 -9.22 -22.41 -7.74
N ARG A 95 -9.50 -23.68 -7.44
CA ARG A 95 -10.77 -24.34 -7.76
C ARG A 95 -11.94 -23.87 -6.89
N ASP A 96 -11.65 -23.39 -5.67
CA ASP A 96 -12.65 -22.86 -4.73
C ASP A 96 -12.03 -22.05 -3.58
N LEU A 97 -12.84 -21.18 -2.95
CA LEU A 97 -12.43 -20.30 -1.84
C LEU A 97 -11.89 -21.06 -0.62
N LEU A 98 -12.42 -22.25 -0.32
CA LEU A 98 -12.00 -23.01 0.86
C LEU A 98 -10.64 -23.66 0.64
N HIS A 99 -10.39 -24.19 -0.55
CA HIS A 99 -9.09 -24.71 -0.95
C HIS A 99 -8.05 -23.60 -1.04
N TRP A 100 -8.42 -22.44 -1.59
CA TRP A 100 -7.57 -21.25 -1.62
C TRP A 100 -7.16 -20.79 -0.22
N MET A 101 -8.09 -20.74 0.73
CA MET A 101 -7.81 -20.45 2.14
C MET A 101 -6.92 -21.51 2.80
N GLN A 102 -7.12 -22.81 2.51
CA GLN A 102 -6.25 -23.88 3.04
C GLN A 102 -4.79 -23.70 2.60
N ARG A 103 -4.60 -23.14 1.40
CA ARG A 103 -3.30 -22.81 0.82
C ARG A 103 -2.74 -21.47 1.26
N LYS A 104 -3.43 -20.77 2.18
CA LYS A 104 -3.04 -19.46 2.73
C LYS A 104 -3.16 -18.31 1.72
N PHE A 105 -4.21 -18.31 0.90
CA PHE A 105 -4.53 -17.23 -0.04
C PHE A 105 -3.39 -16.84 -0.98
N PRO A 106 -2.72 -17.78 -1.66
CA PRO A 106 -1.66 -17.41 -2.57
C PRO A 106 -2.24 -16.58 -3.73
N PHE A 107 -1.81 -15.32 -3.84
CA PHE A 107 -1.82 -14.56 -5.10
C PHE A 107 -0.61 -14.98 -5.97
N GLU A 108 0.41 -15.56 -5.34
CA GLU A 108 1.53 -16.19 -6.03
C GLU A 108 1.12 -17.46 -6.79
N ARG A 109 1.58 -17.55 -8.03
CA ARG A 109 1.55 -18.76 -8.86
C ARG A 109 2.20 -19.95 -8.13
N GLU A 110 1.96 -21.18 -8.61
CA GLU A 110 3.11 -22.07 -8.81
C GLU A 110 4.02 -21.33 -9.79
N ARG A 111 4.99 -20.58 -9.25
CA ARG A 111 5.86 -19.70 -10.03
C ARG A 111 6.30 -20.49 -11.26
N ASN A 112 6.10 -19.93 -12.44
CA ASN A 112 7.12 -20.11 -13.47
C ASN A 112 8.40 -19.70 -12.77
N ILE A 113 9.19 -20.69 -12.32
CA ILE A 113 10.49 -20.44 -11.74
C ILE A 113 11.18 -19.60 -12.79
N ILE A 114 11.36 -18.30 -12.50
CA ILE A 114 12.08 -17.41 -13.39
C ILE A 114 13.40 -18.12 -13.57
N SER A 115 13.64 -18.58 -14.79
CA SER A 115 14.81 -19.41 -15.03
C SER A 115 16.03 -18.59 -14.60
N PRO A 116 17.11 -19.21 -14.12
CA PRO A 116 18.33 -18.47 -13.81
C PRO A 116 18.77 -17.53 -14.94
N ALA A 117 18.51 -17.92 -16.20
CA ALA A 117 18.75 -17.09 -17.37
C ALA A 117 17.88 -15.83 -17.45
N GLU A 118 16.62 -15.89 -17.01
CA GLU A 118 15.72 -14.74 -17.00
C GLU A 118 15.99 -13.81 -15.80
N ILE A 119 16.47 -14.36 -14.67
CA ILE A 119 17.03 -13.56 -13.56
C ILE A 119 18.27 -12.80 -14.06
N GLU A 120 19.23 -13.52 -14.64
CA GLU A 120 20.46 -12.93 -15.18
C GLU A 120 20.16 -11.87 -16.26
N LYS A 121 19.13 -12.09 -17.07
CA LYS A 121 18.66 -11.10 -18.05
C LYS A 121 18.14 -9.83 -17.38
N ARG A 122 17.28 -9.94 -16.36
CA ARG A 122 16.75 -8.78 -15.63
C ARG A 122 17.84 -8.03 -14.85
N GLU A 123 18.80 -8.74 -14.28
CA GLU A 123 19.98 -8.12 -13.65
C GLU A 123 20.80 -7.33 -14.68
N LYS A 124 21.01 -7.88 -15.89
CA LYS A 124 21.68 -7.17 -16.98
C LYS A 124 20.91 -5.93 -17.42
N GLU A 125 19.59 -6.02 -17.57
CA GLU A 125 18.75 -4.85 -17.88
C GLU A 125 18.86 -3.79 -16.79
N ASN A 126 18.78 -4.19 -15.51
CA ASN A 126 18.96 -3.27 -14.40
C ASN A 126 20.33 -2.58 -14.43
N MET A 127 21.41 -3.31 -14.71
CA MET A 127 22.74 -2.71 -14.86
C MET A 127 22.78 -1.65 -15.98
N VAL A 128 22.14 -1.93 -17.13
CA VAL A 128 22.07 -0.99 -18.25
C VAL A 128 21.29 0.28 -17.85
N TRP A 129 20.16 0.11 -17.16
CA TRP A 129 19.34 1.22 -16.71
C TRP A 129 20.01 2.06 -15.63
N THR A 130 20.61 1.42 -14.62
CA THR A 130 21.42 2.10 -13.60
C THR A 130 22.54 2.89 -14.26
N GLN A 131 23.29 2.30 -15.19
CA GLN A 131 24.33 3.03 -15.93
C GLN A 131 23.77 4.23 -16.71
N LYS A 132 22.58 4.07 -17.30
CA LYS A 132 21.91 5.15 -18.04
C LYS A 132 21.53 6.30 -17.12
N ILE A 133 20.87 6.04 -15.99
CA ILE A 133 20.46 7.11 -15.06
C ILE A 133 21.66 7.75 -14.35
N SER A 134 22.73 7.00 -14.09
CA SER A 134 23.96 7.55 -13.48
C SER A 134 24.68 8.56 -14.39
N SER A 135 24.33 8.64 -15.67
CA SER A 135 24.81 9.72 -16.56
C SER A 135 24.12 11.07 -16.30
N PHE A 136 23.09 11.09 -15.45
CA PHE A 136 22.28 12.26 -15.13
C PHE A 136 22.24 12.51 -13.61
N PRO A 137 23.16 13.34 -13.07
CA PRO A 137 23.26 13.57 -11.63
C PRO A 137 21.95 14.02 -10.96
N GLY A 138 21.15 14.86 -11.63
CA GLY A 138 19.87 15.33 -11.09
C GLY A 138 18.84 14.23 -10.84
N ILE A 139 18.90 13.10 -11.57
CA ILE A 139 18.05 11.94 -11.28
C ILE A 139 18.50 11.26 -9.98
N ILE A 140 19.81 11.11 -9.80
CA ILE A 140 20.38 10.47 -8.60
C ILE A 140 20.09 11.33 -7.36
N GLU A 141 20.33 12.64 -7.44
CA GLU A 141 20.05 13.59 -6.36
C GLU A 141 18.57 13.54 -5.93
N PHE A 142 17.64 13.47 -6.90
CA PHE A 142 16.21 13.35 -6.61
C PHE A 142 15.86 12.04 -5.88
N LEU A 143 16.45 10.91 -6.30
CA LEU A 143 16.17 9.60 -5.71
C LEU A 143 16.85 9.39 -4.34
N GLU A 144 17.92 10.11 -4.04
CA GLU A 144 18.63 10.05 -2.75
C GLU A 144 17.90 10.81 -1.62
N GLU A 145 17.02 11.74 -1.96
CA GLU A 145 16.28 12.59 -1.02
C GLU A 145 14.74 12.46 -1.19
N PRO A 146 14.16 11.26 -0.98
CA PRO A 146 12.73 11.03 -1.19
C PRO A 146 11.89 11.83 -0.19
N VAL A 147 10.83 12.47 -0.70
CA VAL A 147 9.85 13.21 0.10
C VAL A 147 8.53 12.45 0.06
N SER A 148 8.26 11.65 1.09
CA SER A 148 6.98 10.95 1.22
C SER A 148 5.98 11.79 2.00
N ILE A 149 4.80 12.00 1.39
CA ILE A 149 3.67 12.74 1.94
C ILE A 149 2.41 11.89 1.70
N GLU A 150 1.97 11.20 2.74
CA GLU A 150 0.83 10.27 2.66
C GLU A 150 -0.49 11.01 2.39
N GLY A 151 -1.36 10.41 1.57
CA GLY A 151 -2.79 10.77 1.53
C GLY A 151 -3.16 12.00 0.68
N LEU A 152 -2.23 12.54 -0.11
CA LEU A 152 -2.47 13.74 -0.94
C LEU A 152 -2.32 13.50 -2.46
N ALA A 153 -2.39 12.25 -2.92
CA ALA A 153 -2.08 11.87 -4.31
C ALA A 153 -0.63 12.21 -4.75
N LEU A 154 0.24 12.57 -3.81
CA LEU A 154 1.65 12.89 -4.00
C LEU A 154 2.52 11.62 -3.99
N PRO A 155 3.81 11.71 -4.39
CA PRO A 155 4.71 10.58 -4.33
C PRO A 155 4.82 9.97 -2.93
N GLU A 156 4.62 8.65 -2.84
CA GLU A 156 4.78 7.87 -1.60
C GLU A 156 5.84 6.78 -1.76
N ASN A 157 5.93 6.19 -2.95
CA ASN A 157 6.88 5.13 -3.29
C ASN A 157 7.92 5.66 -4.26
N TYR A 158 9.20 5.56 -3.92
CA TYR A 158 10.30 6.03 -4.77
C TYR A 158 11.12 4.85 -5.29
N ALA A 159 11.61 4.98 -6.52
CA ALA A 159 12.59 4.06 -7.06
C ALA A 159 13.92 4.18 -6.32
N SER A 160 14.69 3.08 -6.26
CA SER A 160 16.11 3.16 -5.92
C SER A 160 16.92 3.22 -7.22
N ALA A 161 17.96 4.06 -7.24
CA ALA A 161 18.87 4.14 -8.39
C ALA A 161 19.55 2.78 -8.70
N GLU A 162 19.82 1.98 -7.67
CA GLU A 162 20.45 0.66 -7.82
C GLU A 162 19.50 -0.39 -8.42
N THR A 163 18.19 -0.20 -8.28
CA THR A 163 17.16 -1.16 -8.71
C THR A 163 16.10 -0.53 -9.61
N ILE A 164 16.45 0.57 -10.29
CA ILE A 164 15.52 1.42 -11.05
C ILE A 164 14.70 0.65 -12.09
N TYR A 165 15.29 -0.36 -12.73
CA TYR A 165 14.61 -1.20 -13.72
C TYR A 165 13.43 -1.94 -13.12
N TYR A 166 13.58 -2.47 -11.90
CA TYR A 166 12.53 -3.23 -11.23
C TYR A 166 11.32 -2.36 -10.88
N PHE A 167 11.54 -1.07 -10.62
CA PHE A 167 10.47 -0.10 -10.35
C PHE A 167 9.61 0.20 -11.60
N GLN A 168 10.06 -0.21 -12.79
CA GLN A 168 9.30 0.01 -14.03
C GLN A 168 8.29 -1.11 -14.34
N ASP A 169 8.22 -2.16 -13.50
CA ASP A 169 7.22 -3.22 -13.64
C ASP A 169 5.81 -2.63 -13.47
N GLY A 170 4.92 -2.93 -14.41
CA GLY A 170 3.61 -2.31 -14.55
C GLY A 170 3.57 -1.10 -15.50
N TYR A 171 4.70 -0.49 -15.84
CA TYR A 171 4.78 0.66 -16.76
C TYR A 171 5.54 0.34 -18.04
N HIS A 172 6.79 -0.14 -17.92
CA HIS A 172 7.61 -0.50 -19.09
C HIS A 172 7.42 -1.92 -19.55
N TYR A 173 7.20 -2.80 -18.59
CA TYR A 173 7.03 -4.21 -18.82
C TYR A 173 6.11 -4.78 -17.75
N ASN A 174 5.61 -5.99 -18.00
CA ASN A 174 4.87 -6.77 -17.04
C ASN A 174 5.68 -8.04 -16.74
N SER A 175 6.16 -8.19 -15.51
CA SER A 175 6.97 -9.34 -15.11
C SER A 175 6.20 -10.66 -15.05
N VAL A 176 4.87 -10.59 -14.91
CA VAL A 176 3.92 -11.70 -14.80
C VAL A 176 3.69 -12.30 -16.19
N GLU A 177 3.40 -11.47 -17.20
CA GLU A 177 3.18 -11.87 -18.60
C GLU A 177 4.49 -11.94 -19.42
N ASN A 178 5.59 -11.42 -18.88
CA ASN A 178 6.86 -11.21 -19.58
C ASN A 178 6.70 -10.40 -20.88
N LYS A 179 5.93 -9.32 -20.80
CA LYS A 179 5.55 -8.48 -21.95
C LYS A 179 6.11 -7.07 -21.80
N VAL A 180 6.58 -6.47 -22.89
CA VAL A 180 6.90 -5.04 -22.95
C VAL A 180 5.60 -4.26 -23.12
N LEU A 181 5.44 -3.21 -22.32
CA LEU A 181 4.26 -2.35 -22.27
C LEU A 181 4.49 -0.99 -22.94
N THR A 182 5.72 -0.69 -23.36
CA THR A 182 6.04 0.56 -24.04
C THR A 182 5.93 0.50 -25.55
N GLU A 183 5.41 1.58 -26.14
CA GLU A 183 5.29 1.77 -27.58
C GLU A 183 5.42 3.27 -27.91
N ASP A 184 5.90 3.59 -29.11
CA ASP A 184 6.02 4.97 -29.59
C ASP A 184 4.75 5.39 -30.35
N VAL A 185 3.59 5.25 -29.69
CA VAL A 185 2.28 5.61 -30.24
C VAL A 185 1.50 6.47 -29.24
N PRO A 186 0.59 7.37 -29.71
CA PRO A 186 -0.20 8.21 -28.82
C PRO A 186 -0.98 7.40 -27.78
N GLY A 187 -0.87 7.78 -26.51
CA GLY A 187 -1.53 7.12 -25.38
C GLY A 187 -0.80 5.88 -24.84
N ALA A 188 0.28 5.41 -25.47
CA ALA A 188 1.14 4.38 -24.89
C ALA A 188 2.20 4.99 -23.96
N PHE A 189 2.72 4.18 -23.03
CA PHE A 189 3.87 4.58 -22.23
C PHE A 189 5.12 4.56 -23.12
N LYS A 190 5.92 5.63 -23.12
CA LYS A 190 7.05 5.71 -24.05
C LYS A 190 8.27 4.97 -23.52
N PRO A 191 9.10 4.36 -24.40
CA PRO A 191 10.36 3.74 -23.99
C PRO A 191 11.38 4.69 -23.36
N SER A 192 11.26 6.00 -23.59
CA SER A 192 12.15 7.01 -23.01
C SER A 192 11.69 7.54 -21.65
N TRP A 193 10.43 7.27 -21.27
CA TRP A 193 9.89 7.70 -20.00
C TRP A 193 10.46 6.86 -18.87
N ILE A 194 10.78 7.43 -17.72
CA ILE A 194 11.25 6.66 -16.55
C ILE A 194 10.45 7.10 -15.35
N VAL A 195 9.79 6.13 -14.71
CA VAL A 195 9.08 6.34 -13.45
C VAL A 195 10.09 6.42 -12.31
N LEU A 196 10.06 7.52 -11.57
CA LEU A 196 10.96 7.79 -10.45
C LEU A 196 10.23 7.62 -9.11
N ALA A 197 8.92 7.85 -9.09
CA ALA A 197 8.08 7.61 -7.94
C ALA A 197 6.64 7.30 -8.34
N SER A 198 5.81 6.82 -7.41
CA SER A 198 4.37 6.67 -7.58
C SER A 198 3.63 7.03 -6.30
N ASN A 199 2.37 7.45 -6.42
CA ASN A 199 1.48 7.61 -5.27
C ASN A 199 0.92 6.25 -4.80
N TYR A 200 0.03 6.30 -3.80
CA TYR A 200 -0.70 5.15 -3.27
C TYR A 200 -1.48 4.37 -4.35
N PHE A 201 -1.99 5.05 -5.37
CA PHE A 201 -2.78 4.47 -6.44
C PHE A 201 -1.92 3.90 -7.59
N ALA A 202 -0.59 3.92 -7.46
CA ALA A 202 0.34 3.59 -8.53
C ALA A 202 0.23 4.52 -9.76
N ASP A 203 -0.20 5.77 -9.56
CA ASP A 203 -0.03 6.82 -10.57
C ASP A 203 1.45 7.21 -10.63
N PRO A 204 2.10 7.17 -11.81
CA PRO A 204 3.52 7.43 -11.92
C PRO A 204 3.85 8.92 -11.92
N PHE A 205 4.94 9.26 -11.24
CA PHE A 205 5.72 10.47 -11.42
C PHE A 205 6.98 10.13 -12.21
N PHE A 206 7.07 10.66 -13.42
CA PHE A 206 8.07 10.24 -14.39
C PHE A 206 8.67 11.41 -15.16
N ILE A 207 9.80 11.14 -15.81
CA ILE A 207 10.51 12.08 -16.69
C ILE A 207 10.70 11.45 -18.07
N ASP A 208 10.94 12.25 -19.10
CA ASP A 208 11.43 11.75 -20.39
C ASP A 208 12.94 11.92 -20.47
N LEU A 209 13.68 10.82 -20.66
CA LEU A 209 15.14 10.88 -20.78
C LEU A 209 15.63 11.68 -22.00
N ASN A 210 14.77 11.90 -22.99
CA ASN A 210 15.10 12.73 -24.14
C ASN A 210 15.02 14.24 -23.82
N GLU A 211 14.48 14.62 -22.67
CA GLU A 211 14.31 16.01 -22.23
C GLU A 211 15.39 16.43 -21.21
N ALA A 212 16.57 15.80 -21.29
CA ALA A 212 17.72 16.13 -20.43
C ALA A 212 18.20 17.58 -20.62
N GLU A 213 18.09 18.14 -21.83
CA GLU A 213 18.43 19.53 -22.12
C GLU A 213 17.42 20.52 -21.51
N ASP A 214 16.21 20.06 -21.19
CA ASP A 214 15.13 20.84 -20.59
C ASP A 214 15.05 20.62 -19.06
N ASN A 215 16.13 20.14 -18.44
CA ASN A 215 16.24 19.88 -16.99
C ASN A 215 15.25 18.86 -16.42
N PHE A 216 14.82 17.88 -17.22
CA PHE A 216 13.88 16.83 -16.82
C PHE A 216 12.60 17.37 -16.18
N PRO A 217 11.68 17.94 -16.98
CA PRO A 217 10.34 18.24 -16.50
C PRO A 217 9.70 16.98 -15.92
N VAL A 218 8.98 17.15 -14.81
CA VAL A 218 8.30 16.03 -14.13
C VAL A 218 6.88 15.97 -14.62
N TYR A 219 6.47 14.77 -15.01
CA TYR A 219 5.13 14.45 -15.45
C TYR A 219 4.44 13.51 -14.47
N PHE A 220 3.12 13.64 -14.42
CA PHE A 220 2.20 12.76 -13.73
C PHE A 220 1.20 12.21 -14.76
N ALA A 221 0.68 11.01 -14.54
CA ALA A 221 -0.44 10.50 -15.32
C ALA A 221 -1.35 9.64 -14.44
N TYR A 222 -2.66 9.75 -14.61
CA TYR A 222 -3.60 8.86 -13.93
C TYR A 222 -3.50 7.44 -14.52
N HIS A 223 -3.30 6.45 -13.66
CA HIS A 223 -3.40 5.05 -13.99
C HIS A 223 -4.86 4.67 -14.32
N GLY A 224 -5.06 3.52 -14.99
CA GLY A 224 -6.40 2.95 -15.20
C GLY A 224 -7.24 3.54 -16.33
N GLN A 225 -6.82 4.63 -16.99
CA GLN A 225 -7.61 5.27 -18.07
C GLN A 225 -7.48 4.62 -19.46
N GLY A 226 -6.76 3.48 -19.56
CA GLY A 226 -6.50 2.78 -20.82
C GLY A 226 -5.51 3.50 -21.77
N LYS A 227 -5.06 4.71 -21.42
CA LYS A 227 -4.03 5.49 -22.10
C LYS A 227 -3.22 6.28 -21.06
N TRP A 228 -1.97 6.59 -21.39
CA TRP A 228 -1.11 7.46 -20.59
C TRP A 228 -1.15 8.88 -21.15
N GLU A 229 -1.77 9.79 -20.40
CA GLU A 229 -1.82 11.23 -20.72
C GLU A 229 -0.90 12.00 -19.75
N PRO A 230 0.29 12.43 -20.21
CA PRO A 230 1.25 13.11 -19.35
C PRO A 230 0.76 14.53 -19.00
N ILE A 231 0.71 14.81 -17.71
CA ILE A 231 0.43 16.13 -17.13
C ILE A 231 1.74 16.65 -16.59
N LYS A 232 2.27 17.75 -17.13
CA LYS A 232 3.51 18.35 -16.61
C LYS A 232 3.22 19.01 -15.27
N VAL A 233 3.83 18.53 -14.19
CA VAL A 233 3.59 18.99 -12.81
C VAL A 233 4.72 19.86 -12.27
N ALA A 234 5.90 19.81 -12.88
CA ALA A 234 7.00 20.72 -12.58
C ALA A 234 7.94 20.89 -13.78
N GLU A 235 8.62 22.03 -13.86
CA GLU A 235 9.58 22.33 -14.93
C GLU A 235 10.91 21.59 -14.80
N SER A 236 11.20 20.99 -13.64
CA SER A 236 12.41 20.18 -13.40
C SER A 236 12.26 19.32 -12.15
N LEU A 237 13.11 18.30 -11.99
CA LEU A 237 13.22 17.52 -10.75
C LEU A 237 13.46 18.39 -9.52
N THR A 238 14.37 19.37 -9.61
CA THR A 238 14.66 20.29 -8.51
C THR A 238 13.46 21.15 -8.14
N ALA A 239 12.72 21.66 -9.14
CA ALA A 239 11.51 22.44 -8.89
C ALA A 239 10.43 21.57 -8.23
N PHE A 240 10.25 20.34 -8.69
CA PHE A 240 9.31 19.39 -8.11
C PHE A 240 9.65 19.08 -6.66
N GLN A 241 10.90 18.73 -6.38
CA GLN A 241 11.38 18.40 -5.04
C GLN A 241 11.26 19.58 -4.07
N LYS A 242 11.51 20.81 -4.53
CA LYS A 242 11.28 22.02 -3.74
C LYS A 242 9.81 22.16 -3.34
N VAL A 243 8.88 21.95 -4.27
CA VAL A 243 7.44 21.98 -3.98
C VAL A 243 7.09 20.90 -2.95
N LEU A 244 7.56 19.66 -3.13
CA LEU A 244 7.33 18.58 -2.17
C LEU A 244 7.85 18.94 -0.77
N HIS A 245 9.06 19.48 -0.65
CA HIS A 245 9.58 19.93 0.65
C HIS A 245 8.77 21.07 1.26
N GLN A 246 8.29 22.02 0.47
CA GLN A 246 7.42 23.09 0.97
C GLN A 246 6.13 22.51 1.54
N ILE A 247 5.47 21.60 0.81
CA ILE A 247 4.26 20.91 1.27
C ILE A 247 4.57 20.11 2.53
N GLN A 248 5.64 19.31 2.54
CA GLN A 248 6.03 18.51 3.70
C GLN A 248 6.29 19.40 4.92
N ASN A 249 7.00 20.53 4.78
CA ASN A 249 7.30 21.42 5.90
C ASN A 249 6.04 22.09 6.46
N LEU A 250 5.08 22.42 5.59
CA LEU A 250 3.83 23.07 5.96
C LEU A 250 2.71 22.07 6.27
N ARG A 251 2.96 20.75 6.22
CA ARG A 251 1.92 19.70 6.34
C ARG A 251 1.03 19.78 7.59
N PHE A 252 1.48 20.47 8.63
CA PHE A 252 0.71 20.71 9.86
C PHE A 252 0.19 22.14 10.01
N ASP A 253 0.53 23.03 9.08
CA ASP A 253 0.07 24.42 9.00
C ASP A 253 -0.82 24.58 7.75
N LYS A 254 -2.10 24.27 7.91
CA LYS A 254 -3.10 24.38 6.82
C LYS A 254 -3.17 25.79 6.23
N SER A 255 -3.03 26.82 7.05
CA SER A 255 -3.08 28.21 6.57
C SER A 255 -1.85 28.52 5.72
N GLY A 256 -0.67 28.10 6.18
CA GLY A 256 0.57 28.21 5.43
C GLY A 256 0.56 27.38 4.14
N LEU A 257 -0.01 26.17 4.14
CA LEU A 257 -0.20 25.36 2.92
C LEU A 257 -1.08 26.09 1.91
N LYS A 258 -2.22 26.62 2.36
CA LYS A 258 -3.14 27.34 1.48
C LYS A 258 -2.47 28.55 0.83
N GLU A 259 -1.79 29.38 1.63
CA GLU A 259 -1.02 30.52 1.13
C GLU A 259 0.08 30.08 0.16
N CYS A 260 0.78 28.99 0.46
CA CYS A 260 1.80 28.41 -0.43
C CYS A 260 1.22 28.02 -1.79
N PHE A 261 0.07 27.35 -1.83
CA PHE A 261 -0.59 26.95 -3.07
C PHE A 261 -1.14 28.15 -3.84
N ASP A 262 -1.82 29.08 -3.16
CA ASP A 262 -2.42 30.27 -3.78
C ASP A 262 -1.37 31.17 -4.45
N GLU A 263 -0.15 31.24 -3.90
CA GLU A 263 0.93 32.08 -4.42
C GLU A 263 1.86 31.41 -5.43
N ASN A 264 2.12 30.11 -5.28
CA ASN A 264 3.27 29.45 -5.94
C ASN A 264 2.90 28.24 -6.80
N ILE A 265 1.65 27.79 -6.79
CA ILE A 265 1.21 26.56 -7.47
C ILE A 265 0.11 26.87 -8.49
N ASP A 266 0.23 26.30 -9.69
CA ASP A 266 -0.79 26.42 -10.73
C ASP A 266 -1.95 25.46 -10.46
N LEU A 267 -3.07 26.00 -9.96
CA LEU A 267 -4.29 25.25 -9.69
C LEU A 267 -5.12 24.92 -10.94
N GLU A 268 -4.71 25.37 -12.13
CA GLU A 268 -5.26 24.84 -13.40
C GLU A 268 -4.65 23.47 -13.74
N ASN A 269 -3.54 23.09 -13.11
CA ASN A 269 -2.98 21.76 -13.19
C ASN A 269 -3.87 20.75 -12.45
N PRO A 270 -4.34 19.66 -13.11
CA PRO A 270 -5.25 18.70 -12.50
C PRO A 270 -4.71 18.06 -11.21
N LEU A 271 -3.43 17.67 -11.17
CA LEU A 271 -2.84 17.08 -9.97
C LEU A 271 -2.83 18.09 -8.83
N TRP A 272 -2.31 19.30 -9.06
CA TRP A 272 -2.20 20.29 -7.99
C TRP A 272 -3.56 20.75 -7.47
N LYS A 273 -4.56 20.80 -8.35
CA LYS A 273 -5.95 21.04 -7.96
C LYS A 273 -6.49 19.94 -7.07
N GLU A 274 -6.22 18.67 -7.38
CA GLU A 274 -6.63 17.52 -6.57
C GLU A 274 -5.94 17.55 -5.20
N VAL A 275 -4.63 17.78 -5.17
CA VAL A 275 -3.86 17.95 -3.92
C VAL A 275 -4.45 19.07 -3.07
N TYR A 276 -4.73 20.24 -3.66
CA TYR A 276 -5.32 21.37 -2.95
C TYR A 276 -6.73 21.05 -2.45
N THR A 277 -7.53 20.34 -3.25
CA THR A 277 -8.88 19.91 -2.88
C THR A 277 -8.83 18.96 -1.69
N ASN A 278 -7.93 17.97 -1.68
CA ASN A 278 -7.74 17.09 -0.53
C ASN A 278 -7.33 17.86 0.74
N ILE A 279 -6.49 18.91 0.60
CA ILE A 279 -6.14 19.79 1.73
C ILE A 279 -7.36 20.58 2.25
N GLN A 280 -8.28 21.01 1.36
CA GLN A 280 -9.51 21.72 1.74
C GLN A 280 -10.60 20.77 2.29
N ASP A 281 -10.79 19.60 1.70
CA ASP A 281 -11.85 18.65 2.03
C ASP A 281 -11.64 17.98 3.39
N GLU A 282 -10.41 17.97 3.92
CA GLU A 282 -10.16 17.73 5.35
C GLU A 282 -10.93 18.70 6.29
N ASP A 283 -11.53 19.79 5.78
CA ASP A 283 -12.39 20.71 6.55
C ASP A 283 -13.88 20.30 6.55
N ASP A 284 -14.39 19.53 5.57
CA ASP A 284 -15.82 19.16 5.48
C ASP A 284 -16.11 17.75 6.02
N ASP A 285 -15.15 16.82 5.94
CA ASP A 285 -15.20 15.52 6.62
C ASP A 285 -14.68 15.61 8.06
N SER A 286 -15.40 16.41 8.85
CA SER A 286 -15.38 16.33 10.31
C SER A 286 -16.01 15.04 10.86
N GLU A 287 -15.93 13.93 10.13
CA GLU A 287 -15.93 12.58 10.70
C GLU A 287 -14.51 12.22 11.15
N GLN A 288 -14.09 12.84 12.26
CA GLN A 288 -13.08 12.36 13.21
C GLN A 288 -11.95 11.49 12.65
N ILE A 289 -11.08 12.06 11.82
CA ILE A 289 -9.72 11.52 11.67
C ILE A 289 -8.96 11.88 12.94
N GLU A 290 -8.75 10.90 13.81
CA GLU A 290 -7.93 11.03 15.01
C GLU A 290 -6.49 11.36 14.61
N THR A 291 -6.12 12.65 14.67
CA THR A 291 -4.76 13.12 14.40
C THR A 291 -3.74 12.51 15.35
N TYR A 292 -2.47 12.43 14.92
CA TYR A 292 -1.33 11.91 15.69
C TYR A 292 -1.15 12.60 17.07
N GLU A 293 -1.56 13.87 17.18
CA GLU A 293 -1.57 14.62 18.46
C GLU A 293 -2.63 14.10 19.45
N SER A 294 -3.65 13.36 18.97
CA SER A 294 -4.70 12.77 19.80
C SER A 294 -4.32 11.42 20.42
N TRP A 295 -3.17 10.84 20.05
CA TRP A 295 -2.74 9.50 20.48
C TRP A 295 -1.96 9.50 21.80
N GLY A 296 -1.72 10.68 22.38
CA GLY A 296 -1.00 10.86 23.65
C GLY A 296 0.51 10.87 23.47
N LYS A 297 1.27 10.96 24.57
CA LYS A 297 2.74 10.95 24.51
C LYS A 297 3.26 9.54 24.18
N GLU A 298 4.42 9.45 23.55
CA GLU A 298 5.15 8.20 23.45
C GLU A 298 5.60 7.77 24.85
N VAL A 299 5.28 6.52 25.21
CA VAL A 299 5.51 5.96 26.54
C VAL A 299 6.04 4.53 26.43
N ASN A 300 6.79 4.12 27.44
CA ASN A 300 7.03 2.72 27.75
C ASN A 300 5.94 2.21 28.70
N LEU A 301 5.25 1.13 28.32
CA LEU A 301 4.34 0.38 29.18
C LEU A 301 5.11 -0.73 29.89
N TYR A 302 5.20 -0.64 31.22
CA TYR A 302 5.83 -1.63 32.07
C TYR A 302 4.81 -2.43 32.86
N ILE A 303 5.09 -3.72 33.06
CA ILE A 303 4.44 -4.54 34.09
C ILE A 303 5.30 -4.47 35.36
N THR A 304 4.71 -4.01 36.46
CA THR A 304 5.37 -3.87 37.77
C THR A 304 4.96 -4.97 38.75
N ASP A 305 3.85 -5.68 38.47
CA ASP A 305 3.44 -6.88 39.20
C ASP A 305 2.63 -7.77 38.24
N ILE A 306 3.02 -9.04 38.09
CA ILE A 306 2.31 -10.00 37.21
C ILE A 306 1.00 -10.52 37.80
N GLY A 307 0.69 -10.18 39.05
CA GLY A 307 -0.60 -10.42 39.66
C GLY A 307 -0.95 -11.90 39.91
N PRO A 308 -2.24 -12.19 40.16
CA PRO A 308 -2.69 -13.54 40.52
C PRO A 308 -2.72 -14.50 39.33
N ASN A 309 -2.88 -14.03 38.09
CA ASN A 309 -2.97 -14.89 36.90
C ASN A 309 -1.62 -15.09 36.19
N LYS A 310 -0.58 -15.43 36.97
CA LYS A 310 0.82 -15.52 36.50
C LYS A 310 1.01 -16.30 35.20
N MET A 311 0.38 -17.47 35.07
CA MET A 311 0.52 -18.30 33.86
C MET A 311 -0.11 -17.67 32.62
N LYS A 312 -1.14 -16.84 32.77
CA LYS A 312 -1.76 -16.11 31.65
C LYS A 312 -0.88 -14.95 31.21
N ILE A 313 -0.27 -14.23 32.16
CA ILE A 313 0.71 -13.18 31.86
C ILE A 313 1.96 -13.77 31.20
N ILE A 314 2.46 -14.90 31.67
CA ILE A 314 3.60 -15.60 31.03
C ILE A 314 3.24 -16.04 29.60
N ALA A 315 2.03 -16.56 29.38
CA ALA A 315 1.57 -16.92 28.05
C ALA A 315 1.42 -15.70 27.13
N LEU A 316 0.99 -14.55 27.68
CA LEU A 316 0.90 -13.29 26.96
C LEU A 316 2.28 -12.74 26.58
N LEU A 317 3.22 -12.68 27.54
CA LEU A 317 4.62 -12.30 27.29
C LEU A 317 5.26 -13.20 26.22
N LYS A 318 5.01 -14.51 26.29
CA LYS A 318 5.48 -15.46 25.27
C LYS A 318 4.96 -15.12 23.88
N LYS A 319 3.67 -14.78 23.77
CA LYS A 319 3.01 -14.46 22.50
C LYS A 319 3.47 -13.12 21.94
N GLU A 320 3.43 -12.07 22.76
CA GLU A 320 3.62 -10.69 22.31
C GLU A 320 5.10 -10.32 22.12
N LEU A 321 6.02 -10.97 22.84
CA LEU A 321 7.47 -10.72 22.73
C LEU A 321 8.22 -11.83 21.98
N GLY A 322 7.50 -12.80 21.40
CA GLY A 322 8.10 -13.90 20.64
C GLY A 322 9.03 -14.82 21.46
N LEU A 323 8.87 -14.86 22.78
CA LEU A 323 9.77 -15.59 23.68
C LEU A 323 9.48 -17.10 23.70
N SER A 324 10.48 -17.90 24.06
CA SER A 324 10.25 -19.29 24.49
C SER A 324 9.55 -19.34 25.86
N GLY A 325 9.01 -20.51 26.21
CA GLY A 325 8.34 -20.69 27.51
C GLY A 325 9.28 -20.49 28.72
N THR A 326 10.55 -20.83 28.57
CA THR A 326 11.58 -20.63 29.59
C THR A 326 11.99 -19.17 29.72
N GLU A 327 12.12 -18.45 28.61
CA GLU A 327 12.44 -17.01 28.61
C GLU A 327 11.31 -16.19 29.20
N ALA A 328 10.06 -16.47 28.82
CA ALA A 328 8.89 -15.79 29.40
C ALA A 328 8.75 -16.05 30.91
N LEU A 329 9.04 -17.27 31.37
CA LEU A 329 9.05 -17.61 32.79
C LEU A 329 10.18 -16.87 33.54
N GLN A 330 11.35 -16.73 32.93
CA GLN A 330 12.47 -15.99 33.54
C GLN A 330 12.15 -14.50 33.62
N LEU A 331 11.65 -13.91 32.53
CA LEU A 331 11.24 -12.51 32.45
C LEU A 331 10.14 -12.18 33.48
N SER A 332 9.19 -13.09 33.72
CA SER A 332 8.12 -12.91 34.71
C SER A 332 8.60 -12.75 36.16
N LYS A 333 9.87 -13.03 36.45
CA LYS A 333 10.48 -12.86 37.77
C LYS A 333 11.12 -11.49 37.95
N GLU A 334 11.23 -10.70 36.88
CA GLU A 334 11.79 -9.36 36.96
C GLU A 334 10.84 -8.41 37.69
N PRO A 335 11.36 -7.47 38.47
CA PRO A 335 10.55 -6.54 39.24
C PRO A 335 9.84 -5.49 38.38
N LYS A 336 10.33 -5.26 37.15
CA LYS A 336 9.75 -4.33 36.18
C LYS A 336 10.05 -4.88 34.78
N ILE A 337 9.01 -5.17 34.01
CA ILE A 337 9.13 -5.81 32.69
C ILE A 337 8.64 -4.82 31.64
N LEU A 338 9.48 -4.46 30.67
CA LEU A 338 9.03 -3.67 29.52
C LEU A 338 8.12 -4.54 28.67
N PHE A 339 6.85 -4.13 28.53
CA PHE A 339 5.87 -4.86 27.74
C PHE A 339 5.82 -4.33 26.30
N ARG A 340 5.75 -3.00 26.13
CA ARG A 340 5.70 -2.36 24.80
C ARG A 340 6.07 -0.88 24.90
N THR A 341 6.59 -0.33 23.80
CA THR A 341 6.79 1.12 23.61
C THR A 341 5.85 1.61 22.53
N GLY A 342 5.26 2.79 22.70
CA GLY A 342 4.31 3.37 21.75
C GLY A 342 3.49 4.51 22.35
N TYR A 343 2.50 5.01 21.62
CA TYR A 343 1.67 6.12 22.07
C TYR A 343 0.66 5.69 23.14
N THR A 344 0.44 6.54 24.14
CA THR A 344 -0.38 6.25 25.34
C THR A 344 -1.76 5.66 24.99
N LYS A 345 -2.41 6.19 23.96
CA LYS A 345 -3.75 5.74 23.53
C LYS A 345 -3.74 4.34 22.91
N TRP A 346 -2.71 4.00 22.14
CA TRP A 346 -2.55 2.67 21.54
C TRP A 346 -2.27 1.61 22.60
N LEU A 347 -1.52 1.99 23.62
CA LEU A 347 -1.17 1.11 24.71
C LEU A 347 -2.26 0.99 25.78
N GLU A 348 -3.37 1.71 25.66
CA GLU A 348 -4.50 1.61 26.61
C GLU A 348 -5.21 0.25 26.49
N HIS A 349 -5.28 -0.32 25.28
CA HIS A 349 -5.79 -1.68 25.09
C HIS A 349 -4.89 -2.71 25.78
N ASP A 350 -3.57 -2.59 25.59
CA ASP A 350 -2.59 -3.49 26.19
C ASP A 350 -2.56 -3.36 27.72
N ARG A 351 -2.62 -2.11 28.22
CA ARG A 351 -2.78 -1.80 29.64
C ARG A 351 -4.02 -2.49 30.22
N LYS A 352 -5.18 -2.33 29.58
CA LYS A 352 -6.44 -2.93 30.02
C LYS A 352 -6.37 -4.45 29.99
N GLN A 353 -5.80 -5.04 28.94
CA GLN A 353 -5.61 -6.49 28.85
C GLN A 353 -4.74 -7.03 30.00
N LEU A 354 -3.67 -6.32 30.36
CA LEU A 354 -2.80 -6.68 31.47
C LEU A 354 -3.52 -6.53 32.83
N GLU A 355 -4.24 -5.43 33.04
CA GLU A 355 -5.02 -5.17 34.26
C GLU A 355 -6.19 -6.18 34.41
N ASP A 356 -6.87 -6.57 33.33
CA ASP A 356 -7.93 -7.59 33.32
C ASP A 356 -7.39 -8.98 33.67
N LEU A 357 -6.11 -9.24 33.35
CA LEU A 357 -5.37 -10.42 33.80
C LEU A 357 -4.83 -10.24 35.24
N GLY A 358 -5.08 -9.11 35.88
CA GLY A 358 -4.74 -8.82 37.27
C GLY A 358 -3.31 -8.33 37.48
N ALA A 359 -2.58 -7.97 36.42
CA ALA A 359 -1.26 -7.36 36.53
C ALA A 359 -1.37 -5.88 36.95
N LYS A 360 -0.31 -5.34 37.55
CA LYS A 360 -0.12 -3.89 37.74
C LYS A 360 0.85 -3.38 36.70
N VAL A 361 0.55 -2.21 36.17
CA VAL A 361 1.28 -1.61 35.06
C VAL A 361 1.55 -0.14 35.29
N GLU A 362 2.56 0.40 34.61
CA GLU A 362 3.02 1.78 34.70
C GLU A 362 3.40 2.30 33.31
N PHE A 363 3.00 3.53 33.00
CA PHE A 363 3.49 4.25 31.82
C PHE A 363 4.66 5.16 32.22
N GLU A 364 5.73 5.12 31.44
CA GLU A 364 6.89 6.00 31.57
C GLU A 364 7.02 6.82 30.28
N ILE A 365 6.91 8.14 30.37
CA ILE A 365 6.97 9.04 29.22
C ILE A 365 8.40 9.07 28.66
N LEU A 366 8.51 8.86 27.35
CA LEU A 366 9.74 9.10 26.60
C LEU A 366 9.81 10.59 26.26
N GLY A 367 10.94 11.20 26.63
CA GLY A 367 11.13 12.66 26.64
C GLY A 367 11.42 13.26 25.27
#